data_AF-A0A9Y6J8X9-F1
#
_entry.id   AF-A0A9Y6J8X9-F1
#
_cell.length_a   1.000
_cell.length_b   1.000
_cell.length_c   1.000
_cell.angle_alpha   90.00
_cell.angle_beta   90.00
_cell.angle_gamma   90.00
#
_symmetry.space_group_name_H-M   'P 1'
#
loop_
_entity.id
_entity.type
_entity.pdbx_description
1 polymer ?
#
loop_
_entity_poly.entity_id
_entity_poly.type
_entity_poly.pdbx_seq_one_letter_code
_entity_poly.pdbx_strand_id
1 'polypeptide(L)'
;ATDLWESTGQEVASALRAMGLPIGPVVTMEPGSKGRAREALNEIREADKVKVVIMCMSSVLIGGEDQREVLLTALEMGMVSNGYVFIPYDALLYAMPYQHTVFNQLTNSTQLRHAYSAVLTVTMASDQSFYEAFREAQMSREIHSGVSATEVSPLFGTIFNMVYFVAKAVEERRQAGSGHWVTGNQLMKSDGGFDFQGFNQVTQISALAS
;
A
#
# COMPACT_ATOMS: atom_id res chain seq x y z
N ALA A 1 -3.76 7.77 15.16
CA ALA A 1 -3.81 7.07 13.85
C ALA A 1 -4.00 8.05 12.69
N THR A 2 -4.74 9.15 12.88
CA THR A 2 -5.02 10.20 11.87
C THR A 2 -3.77 10.91 11.33
N ASP A 3 -2.76 11.09 12.18
CA ASP A 3 -1.51 11.79 11.85
C ASP A 3 -0.63 11.06 10.81
N LEU A 4 -0.73 9.73 10.71
CA LEU A 4 0.12 8.94 9.80
C LEU A 4 -0.21 9.23 8.33
N TRP A 5 -1.49 9.18 7.96
CA TRP A 5 -1.89 9.39 6.57
C TRP A 5 -1.77 10.84 6.13
N GLU A 6 -1.98 11.77 7.05
CA GLU A 6 -1.75 13.19 6.84
C GLU A 6 -0.28 13.50 6.57
N SER A 7 0.62 13.05 7.44
CA SER A 7 2.07 13.20 7.24
C SER A 7 2.54 12.54 5.96
N THR A 8 2.07 11.32 5.66
CA THR A 8 2.36 10.63 4.39
C THR A 8 1.92 11.47 3.19
N GLY A 9 0.71 12.03 3.21
CA GLY A 9 0.20 12.88 2.13
C GLY A 9 1.04 14.13 1.90
N GLN A 10 1.51 14.77 2.97
CA GLN A 10 2.40 15.93 2.89
C GLN A 10 3.78 15.56 2.33
N GLU A 11 4.35 14.43 2.75
CA GLU A 11 5.65 13.94 2.26
C GLU A 11 5.57 13.58 0.77
N VAL A 12 4.54 12.84 0.36
CA VAL A 12 4.32 12.49 -1.06
C VAL A 12 4.17 13.77 -1.89
N ALA A 13 3.34 14.72 -1.45
CA ALA A 13 3.17 15.98 -2.15
C ALA A 13 4.49 16.76 -2.26
N SER A 14 5.28 16.79 -1.19
CA SER A 14 6.58 17.47 -1.16
C SER A 14 7.59 16.82 -2.11
N ALA A 15 7.68 15.49 -2.11
CA ALA A 15 8.57 14.74 -2.99
C ALA A 15 8.21 14.92 -4.48
N LEU A 16 6.92 14.83 -4.82
CA LEU A 16 6.44 15.05 -6.18
C LEU A 16 6.66 16.50 -6.66
N ARG A 17 6.47 17.50 -5.78
CA ARG A 17 6.83 18.91 -6.08
C ARG A 17 8.32 19.09 -6.30
N ALA A 18 9.16 18.43 -5.52
CA ALA A 18 10.62 18.46 -5.71
C ALA A 18 11.05 17.87 -7.05
N MET A 19 10.27 16.93 -7.60
CA MET A 19 10.43 16.42 -8.96
C MET A 19 9.82 17.31 -10.06
N GLY A 20 9.27 18.48 -9.70
CA GLY A 20 8.72 19.46 -10.63
C GLY A 20 7.25 19.24 -11.00
N LEU A 21 6.53 18.33 -10.33
CA LEU A 21 5.10 18.13 -10.59
C LEU A 21 4.25 19.20 -9.90
N PRO A 22 3.22 19.75 -10.58
CA PRO A 22 2.30 20.71 -9.98
C PRO A 22 1.29 20.01 -9.07
N ILE A 23 1.66 19.80 -7.80
CA ILE A 23 0.80 19.16 -6.80
C ILE A 23 0.04 20.19 -5.96
N GLY A 24 -1.28 20.14 -6.02
CA GLY A 24 -2.18 20.83 -5.08
C GLY A 24 -3.65 20.66 -5.49
N PRO A 25 -4.60 20.81 -4.55
CA PRO A 25 -4.41 20.97 -3.11
C PRO A 25 -4.05 19.64 -2.41
N VAL A 26 -3.50 19.73 -1.19
CA VAL A 26 -3.39 18.58 -0.26
C VAL A 26 -4.50 18.75 0.75
N VAL A 27 -5.43 17.79 0.79
CA VAL A 27 -6.65 17.88 1.58
C VAL A 27 -6.68 16.74 2.60
N THR A 28 -6.88 17.08 3.86
CA THR A 28 -6.99 16.11 4.96
C THR A 28 -8.46 15.87 5.27
N MET A 29 -8.86 14.61 5.40
CA MET A 29 -10.20 14.21 5.82
C MET A 29 -10.12 13.53 7.19
N GLU A 30 -10.85 14.04 8.18
CA GLU A 30 -10.99 13.34 9.46
C GLU A 30 -11.83 12.06 9.29
N PRO A 31 -11.34 10.88 9.72
CA PRO A 31 -12.03 9.60 9.58
C PRO A 31 -13.40 9.55 10.27
N GLY A 32 -14.33 8.79 9.70
CA GLY A 32 -15.62 8.45 10.33
C GLY A 32 -16.63 9.60 10.45
N SER A 33 -16.38 10.75 9.82
CA SER A 33 -17.27 11.90 9.84
C SER A 33 -18.08 12.01 8.56
N LYS A 34 -19.41 11.81 8.66
CA LYS A 34 -20.33 11.87 7.52
C LYS A 34 -20.25 13.22 6.81
N GLY A 35 -20.07 13.18 5.49
CA GLY A 35 -20.11 14.36 4.62
C GLY A 35 -18.76 15.01 4.38
N ARG A 36 -17.71 14.62 5.11
CA ARG A 36 -16.36 15.19 4.91
C ARG A 36 -15.69 14.74 3.63
N ALA A 37 -16.00 13.54 3.13
CA ALA A 37 -15.58 13.14 1.79
C ALA A 37 -16.06 14.14 0.73
N ARG A 38 -17.29 14.65 0.87
CA ARG A 38 -17.86 15.62 -0.07
C ARG A 38 -17.19 16.99 0.04
N GLU A 39 -16.89 17.45 1.26
CA GLU A 39 -16.12 18.68 1.49
C GLU A 39 -14.73 18.59 0.85
N ALA A 40 -13.98 17.51 1.15
CA ALA A 40 -12.65 17.30 0.59
C ALA A 40 -12.65 17.21 -0.94
N LEU A 41 -13.63 16.51 -1.51
CA LEU A 41 -13.78 16.39 -2.97
C LEU A 41 -14.25 17.70 -3.62
N ASN A 42 -14.98 18.57 -2.91
CA ASN A 42 -15.32 19.90 -3.43
C ASN A 42 -14.05 20.75 -3.55
N GLU A 43 -13.17 20.76 -2.55
CA GLU A 43 -11.88 21.47 -2.62
C GLU A 43 -11.03 20.99 -3.80
N ILE A 44 -10.96 19.67 -4.01
CA ILE A 44 -10.26 19.08 -5.16
C ILE A 44 -10.91 19.51 -6.48
N ARG A 45 -12.25 19.51 -6.55
CA ARG A 45 -12.99 19.85 -7.77
C ARG A 45 -12.89 21.33 -8.15
N GLU A 46 -12.77 22.20 -7.16
CA GLU A 46 -12.63 23.64 -7.34
C GLU A 46 -11.19 24.06 -7.72
N ALA A 47 -10.22 23.17 -7.51
CA ALA A 47 -8.85 23.39 -7.94
C ALA A 47 -8.71 23.32 -9.48
N ASP A 48 -7.98 24.29 -10.05
CA ASP A 48 -7.79 24.36 -11.50
C ASP A 48 -7.02 23.14 -12.03
N LYS A 49 -7.57 22.49 -13.06
CA LYS A 49 -6.95 21.39 -13.82
C LYS A 49 -6.54 20.14 -13.01
N VAL A 50 -7.10 19.94 -11.81
CA VAL A 50 -6.87 18.69 -11.07
C VAL A 50 -7.79 17.60 -11.61
N LYS A 51 -7.20 16.52 -12.12
CA LYS A 51 -7.93 15.29 -12.53
C LYS A 51 -7.36 14.02 -11.93
N VAL A 52 -6.15 14.08 -11.38
CA VAL A 52 -5.49 12.93 -10.75
C VAL A 52 -5.42 13.20 -9.25
N VAL A 53 -5.97 12.29 -8.45
CA VAL A 53 -6.07 12.39 -7.01
C VAL A 53 -5.32 11.24 -6.38
N ILE A 54 -4.26 11.52 -5.62
CA ILE A 54 -3.51 10.52 -4.86
C ILE A 54 -4.15 10.41 -3.47
N MET A 55 -4.58 9.22 -3.10
CA MET A 55 -5.26 8.94 -1.84
C MET A 55 -4.28 8.27 -0.87
N CYS A 56 -3.90 8.98 0.18
CA CYS A 56 -3.11 8.45 1.28
C CYS A 56 -4.07 7.97 2.38
N MET A 57 -4.58 6.76 2.24
CA MET A 57 -5.52 6.12 3.15
C MET A 57 -5.56 4.61 2.84
N SER A 58 -6.09 3.81 3.75
CA SER A 58 -6.25 2.37 3.52
C SER A 58 -7.19 2.09 2.34
N SER A 59 -6.82 1.15 1.49
CA SER A 59 -7.50 0.78 0.27
C SER A 59 -8.73 -0.07 0.55
N VAL A 60 -9.81 0.19 -0.20
CA VAL A 60 -11.06 -0.56 -0.13
C VAL A 60 -10.88 -2.04 -0.45
N LEU A 61 -9.88 -2.39 -1.28
CA LEU A 61 -9.55 -3.78 -1.62
C LEU A 61 -9.07 -4.59 -0.40
N ILE A 62 -8.59 -3.93 0.65
CA ILE A 62 -8.15 -4.54 1.90
C ILE A 62 -8.99 -4.08 3.11
N GLY A 63 -10.20 -3.56 2.87
CA GLY A 63 -11.15 -3.16 3.91
C GLY A 63 -11.08 -1.68 4.34
N GLY A 64 -10.48 -0.81 3.53
CA GLY A 64 -10.45 0.64 3.77
C GLY A 64 -11.79 1.33 3.56
N GLU A 65 -12.48 1.67 4.65
CA GLU A 65 -13.80 2.32 4.62
C GLU A 65 -13.74 3.80 4.24
N ASP A 66 -12.70 4.54 4.64
CA ASP A 66 -12.57 5.96 4.27
C ASP A 66 -12.42 6.12 2.74
N GLN A 67 -11.61 5.26 2.10
CA GLN A 67 -11.50 5.23 0.65
C GLN A 67 -12.83 4.86 -0.01
N ARG A 68 -13.55 3.88 0.56
CA ARG A 68 -14.89 3.51 0.09
C ARG A 68 -15.83 4.70 0.09
N GLU A 69 -15.85 5.49 1.17
CA GLU A 69 -16.68 6.70 1.27
C GLU A 69 -16.28 7.74 0.23
N VAL A 70 -14.98 8.01 0.07
CA VAL A 70 -14.45 8.95 -0.94
C VAL A 70 -14.87 8.53 -2.36
N LEU A 71 -14.68 7.26 -2.73
CA LEU A 71 -15.00 6.77 -4.07
C LEU A 71 -16.50 6.82 -4.37
N LEU A 72 -17.35 6.42 -3.42
CA LEU A 72 -18.80 6.49 -3.58
C LEU A 72 -19.27 7.95 -3.68
N THR A 73 -18.71 8.85 -2.87
CA THR A 73 -19.03 10.28 -2.92
C THR A 73 -18.58 10.90 -4.25
N ALA A 74 -17.39 10.54 -4.75
CA ALA A 74 -16.90 10.98 -6.06
C ALA A 74 -17.80 10.51 -7.21
N LEU A 75 -18.33 9.29 -7.12
CA LEU A 75 -19.33 8.79 -8.07
C LEU A 75 -20.62 9.63 -8.02
N GLU A 76 -21.16 9.89 -6.83
CA GLU A 76 -22.34 10.75 -6.66
C GLU A 76 -22.12 12.19 -7.18
N MET A 77 -20.90 12.71 -7.04
CA MET A 77 -20.51 14.03 -7.54
C MET A 77 -20.24 14.06 -9.05
N GLY A 78 -20.36 12.92 -9.74
CA GLY A 78 -20.10 12.80 -11.18
C GLY A 78 -18.62 12.91 -11.56
N MET A 79 -17.71 12.83 -10.59
CA MET A 79 -16.26 12.95 -10.85
C MET A 79 -15.75 11.81 -11.71
N VAL A 80 -16.27 10.59 -11.52
CA VAL A 80 -15.96 9.41 -12.34
C VAL A 80 -16.25 9.69 -13.81
N SER A 81 -17.46 10.16 -14.14
CA SER A 81 -17.85 10.49 -15.52
C SER A 81 -17.11 11.70 -16.09
N ASN A 82 -16.62 12.60 -15.21
CA ASN A 82 -15.83 13.78 -15.58
C ASN A 82 -14.32 13.50 -15.71
N GLY A 83 -13.93 12.22 -15.75
CA GLY A 83 -12.56 11.78 -16.06
C GLY A 83 -11.55 11.95 -14.94
N TYR A 84 -12.00 11.97 -13.68
CA TYR A 84 -11.08 11.92 -12.55
C TYR A 84 -10.45 10.52 -12.43
N VAL A 85 -9.19 10.48 -12.01
CA VAL A 85 -8.42 9.26 -11.73
C VAL A 85 -7.98 9.30 -10.27
N PHE A 86 -8.27 8.23 -9.54
CA PHE A 86 -7.92 8.08 -8.14
C PHE A 86 -6.80 7.04 -8.00
N ILE A 87 -5.73 7.36 -7.29
CA ILE A 87 -4.56 6.49 -7.11
C ILE A 87 -4.39 6.18 -5.62
N PRO A 88 -4.65 4.93 -5.17
CA PRO A 88 -4.33 4.53 -3.80
C PRO A 88 -2.82 4.50 -3.59
N TYR A 89 -2.32 5.31 -2.66
CA TYR A 89 -0.90 5.31 -2.31
C TYR A 89 -0.52 4.05 -1.52
N ASP A 90 -1.39 3.59 -0.63
CA ASP A 90 -1.12 2.45 0.24
C ASP A 90 -0.90 1.12 -0.51
N ALA A 91 -1.50 0.96 -1.69
CA ALA A 91 -1.31 -0.21 -2.54
C ALA A 91 0.13 -0.38 -3.05
N LEU A 92 0.96 0.67 -2.98
CA LEU A 92 2.41 0.59 -3.24
C LEU A 92 3.17 -0.16 -2.14
N LEU A 93 2.59 -0.30 -0.95
CA LEU A 93 3.26 -0.83 0.24
C LEU A 93 3.16 -2.36 0.36
N TYR A 94 2.39 -3.02 -0.49
CA TYR A 94 2.24 -4.47 -0.54
C TYR A 94 2.02 -4.94 -1.97
N ALA A 95 2.19 -6.23 -2.23
CA ALA A 95 1.96 -6.84 -3.53
C ALA A 95 0.48 -7.24 -3.66
N MET A 96 -0.32 -6.39 -4.29
CA MET A 96 -1.73 -6.69 -4.53
C MET A 96 -1.90 -7.74 -5.63
N PRO A 97 -2.78 -8.73 -5.42
CA PRO A 97 -3.09 -9.70 -6.45
C PRO A 97 -3.88 -9.05 -7.60
N TYR A 98 -3.35 -9.08 -8.82
CA TYR A 98 -3.94 -8.39 -9.99
C TYR A 98 -4.37 -9.34 -11.11
N GLN A 99 -3.89 -10.59 -11.13
CA GLN A 99 -4.30 -11.62 -12.08
C GLN A 99 -5.31 -12.57 -11.44
N HIS A 100 -6.34 -12.94 -12.20
CA HIS A 100 -7.33 -13.96 -11.83
C HIS A 100 -7.93 -13.83 -10.42
N THR A 101 -8.03 -12.61 -9.91
CA THR A 101 -8.46 -12.35 -8.54
C THR A 101 -9.80 -11.65 -8.51
N VAL A 102 -10.69 -12.15 -7.65
CA VAL A 102 -12.00 -11.56 -7.38
C VAL A 102 -11.92 -10.78 -6.07
N PHE A 103 -12.18 -9.48 -6.13
CA PHE A 103 -12.32 -8.64 -4.95
C PHE A 103 -13.77 -8.59 -4.51
N ASN A 104 -14.11 -9.33 -3.45
CA ASN A 104 -15.48 -9.45 -2.94
C ASN A 104 -16.11 -8.09 -2.60
N GLN A 105 -15.30 -7.13 -2.14
CA GLN A 105 -15.73 -5.76 -1.87
C GLN A 105 -16.33 -5.10 -3.13
N LEU A 106 -15.75 -5.35 -4.30
CA LEU A 106 -16.24 -4.85 -5.59
C LEU A 106 -17.37 -5.70 -6.17
N THR A 107 -17.32 -7.02 -6.01
CA THR A 107 -18.36 -7.94 -6.50
C THR A 107 -19.70 -7.65 -5.81
N ASN A 108 -19.68 -7.40 -4.51
CA ASN A 108 -20.86 -7.22 -3.68
C ASN A 108 -21.53 -5.83 -3.82
N SER A 109 -20.93 -4.89 -4.56
CA SER A 109 -21.50 -3.55 -4.76
C SER A 109 -21.28 -3.05 -6.18
N THR A 110 -22.37 -2.97 -6.95
CA THR A 110 -22.36 -2.39 -8.31
C THR A 110 -21.96 -0.92 -8.30
N GLN A 111 -22.38 -0.16 -7.29
CA GLN A 111 -22.00 1.25 -7.15
C GLN A 111 -20.50 1.39 -6.89
N LEU A 112 -19.95 0.61 -5.96
CA LEU A 112 -18.53 0.67 -5.65
C LEU A 112 -17.70 0.20 -6.84
N ARG A 113 -18.12 -0.86 -7.54
CA ARG A 113 -17.46 -1.31 -8.78
C ARG A 113 -17.47 -0.24 -9.86
N HIS A 114 -18.53 0.55 -9.98
CA HIS A 114 -18.57 1.68 -10.90
C HIS A 114 -17.66 2.82 -10.43
N ALA A 115 -17.66 3.17 -9.14
CA ALA A 115 -16.72 4.15 -8.61
C ALA A 115 -15.25 3.74 -8.82
N TYR A 116 -14.97 2.44 -8.67
CA TYR A 116 -13.64 1.86 -8.83
C TYR A 116 -13.14 1.87 -10.28
N SER A 117 -14.00 2.11 -11.29
CA SER A 117 -13.54 2.26 -12.68
C SER A 117 -12.68 3.51 -12.89
N ALA A 118 -12.76 4.48 -11.96
CA ALA A 118 -11.89 5.65 -11.92
C ALA A 118 -10.59 5.41 -11.12
N VAL A 119 -10.33 4.20 -10.60
CA VAL A 119 -9.17 3.91 -9.76
C VAL A 119 -8.04 3.29 -10.59
N LEU A 120 -6.86 3.90 -10.52
CA LEU A 120 -5.61 3.34 -11.04
C LEU A 120 -4.78 2.78 -9.88
N THR A 121 -4.83 1.46 -9.66
CA THR A 121 -4.01 0.79 -8.66
C THR A 121 -2.61 0.54 -9.21
N VAL A 122 -1.60 1.10 -8.54
CA VAL A 122 -0.19 0.76 -8.72
C VAL A 122 0.25 -0.02 -7.49
N THR A 123 0.96 -1.14 -7.67
CA THR A 123 1.31 -2.06 -6.59
C THR A 123 2.66 -2.72 -6.82
N MET A 124 3.23 -3.34 -5.78
CA MET A 124 4.48 -4.08 -5.94
C MET A 124 4.31 -5.26 -6.88
N ALA A 125 5.26 -5.42 -7.81
CA ALA A 125 5.35 -6.58 -8.66
C ALA A 125 5.67 -7.83 -7.83
N SER A 126 5.12 -8.96 -8.25
CA SER A 126 5.23 -10.24 -7.56
C SER A 126 5.15 -11.37 -8.56
N ASP A 127 5.97 -12.40 -8.38
CA ASP A 127 6.02 -13.55 -9.29
C ASP A 127 4.78 -14.44 -9.14
N GLN A 128 4.26 -14.53 -7.92
CA GLN A 128 3.04 -15.25 -7.58
C GLN A 128 2.07 -14.36 -6.80
N SER A 129 0.77 -14.69 -6.83
CA SER A 129 -0.23 -13.98 -6.03
C SER A 129 0.01 -14.20 -4.54
N PHE A 130 -0.22 -13.17 -3.72
CA PHE A 130 -0.18 -13.30 -2.26
C PHE A 130 -1.09 -14.44 -1.75
N TYR A 131 -2.28 -14.60 -2.34
CA TYR A 131 -3.23 -15.63 -1.92
C TYR A 131 -2.79 -17.05 -2.33
N GLU A 132 -2.01 -17.18 -3.40
CA GLU A 132 -1.43 -18.47 -3.80
C GLU A 132 -0.30 -18.85 -2.84
N ALA A 133 0.66 -17.95 -2.62
CA ALA A 133 1.75 -18.15 -1.67
C ALA A 133 1.23 -18.50 -0.25
N PHE A 134 0.16 -17.82 0.20
CA PHE A 134 -0.45 -18.11 1.50
C PHE A 134 -1.05 -19.51 1.57
N ARG A 135 -1.77 -19.96 0.52
CA ARG A 135 -2.33 -21.32 0.48
C ARG A 135 -1.22 -22.37 0.43
N GLU A 136 -0.15 -22.13 -0.31
CA GLU A 136 1.00 -23.04 -0.36
C GLU A 136 1.67 -23.16 1.01
N ALA A 137 1.87 -22.05 1.72
CA ALA A 137 2.41 -22.05 3.08
C ALA A 137 1.49 -22.78 4.09
N GLN A 138 0.17 -22.74 3.89
CA GLN A 138 -0.77 -23.56 4.67
C GLN A 138 -0.62 -25.06 4.33
N MET A 139 -0.50 -25.41 3.04
CA MET A 139 -0.34 -26.80 2.59
C MET A 139 0.99 -27.41 3.05
N SER A 140 2.08 -26.63 3.06
CA SER A 140 3.40 -27.05 3.56
C SER A 140 3.48 -27.09 5.09
N ARG A 141 2.45 -26.61 5.80
CA ARG A 141 2.38 -26.46 7.26
C ARG A 141 3.37 -25.45 7.84
N GLU A 142 3.84 -24.50 7.04
CA GLU A 142 4.55 -23.33 7.56
C GLU A 142 3.57 -22.37 8.26
N ILE A 143 2.35 -22.24 7.74
CA ILE A 143 1.25 -21.50 8.36
C ILE A 143 0.19 -22.48 8.88
N HIS A 144 -0.02 -22.48 10.20
CA HIS A 144 -0.96 -23.38 10.87
C HIS A 144 -2.38 -22.81 11.00
N SER A 145 -2.65 -21.64 10.43
CA SER A 145 -3.95 -20.96 10.49
C SER A 145 -4.97 -21.62 9.58
N GLY A 146 -6.21 -21.75 10.04
CA GLY A 146 -7.36 -22.19 9.21
C GLY A 146 -8.09 -21.06 8.48
N VAL A 147 -7.62 -19.81 8.61
CA VAL A 147 -8.21 -18.64 7.95
C VAL A 147 -8.04 -18.75 6.43
N SER A 148 -9.06 -18.34 5.66
CA SER A 148 -8.94 -18.33 4.19
C SER A 148 -7.88 -17.31 3.75
N ALA A 149 -7.08 -17.65 2.74
CA ALA A 149 -6.09 -16.72 2.18
C ALA A 149 -6.70 -15.37 1.77
N THR A 150 -7.93 -15.37 1.25
CA THR A 150 -8.65 -14.15 0.83
C THR A 150 -9.13 -13.26 1.99
N GLU A 151 -9.06 -13.76 3.23
CA GLU A 151 -9.37 -13.00 4.44
C GLU A 151 -8.11 -12.38 5.08
N VAL A 152 -6.93 -12.70 4.55
CA VAL A 152 -5.66 -12.17 5.04
C VAL A 152 -5.24 -11.00 4.17
N SER A 153 -4.95 -9.87 4.80
CA SER A 153 -4.44 -8.70 4.09
C SER A 153 -3.04 -8.99 3.50
N PRO A 154 -2.77 -8.63 2.23
CA PRO A 154 -1.43 -8.70 1.64
C PRO A 154 -0.34 -7.94 2.42
N LEU A 155 -0.72 -7.04 3.34
CA LEU A 155 0.20 -6.45 4.31
C LEU A 155 0.97 -7.50 5.12
N PHE A 156 0.40 -8.70 5.33
CA PHE A 156 1.10 -9.83 5.92
C PHE A 156 2.42 -10.14 5.19
N GLY A 157 2.40 -10.19 3.86
CA GLY A 157 3.60 -10.46 3.05
C GLY A 157 4.66 -9.38 3.26
N THR A 158 4.25 -8.11 3.33
CA THR A 158 5.17 -7.01 3.65
C THR A 158 5.76 -7.15 5.05
N ILE A 159 4.96 -7.48 6.08
CA ILE A 159 5.46 -7.68 7.44
C ILE A 159 6.42 -8.88 7.50
N PHE A 160 6.08 -9.98 6.83
CA PHE A 160 6.96 -11.13 6.70
C PHE A 160 8.32 -10.73 6.11
N ASN A 161 8.30 -9.98 5.01
CA ASN A 161 9.52 -9.49 4.36
C ASN A 161 10.34 -8.59 5.27
N MET A 162 9.70 -7.70 6.04
CA MET A 162 10.39 -6.83 7.01
C MET A 162 11.08 -7.63 8.12
N VAL A 163 10.41 -8.64 8.68
CA VAL A 163 11.00 -9.52 9.71
C VAL A 163 12.16 -10.30 9.13
N TYR A 164 12.00 -10.84 7.91
CA TYR A 164 13.06 -11.61 7.27
C TYR A 164 14.26 -10.75 6.88
N PHE A 165 14.01 -9.53 6.42
CA PHE A 165 15.05 -8.52 6.21
C PHE A 165 15.86 -8.26 7.48
N VAL A 166 15.20 -8.03 8.61
CA VAL A 166 15.90 -7.82 9.90
C VAL A 166 16.74 -9.04 10.28
N ALA A 167 16.23 -10.26 10.09
CA ALA A 167 16.98 -11.48 10.35
C ALA A 167 18.23 -11.60 9.44
N LYS A 168 18.11 -11.26 8.16
CA LYS A 168 19.22 -11.24 7.20
C LYS A 168 20.27 -10.19 7.56
N ALA A 169 19.84 -9.00 7.96
CA ALA A 169 20.72 -7.93 8.41
C ALA A 169 21.45 -8.32 9.71
N VAL A 170 20.78 -8.97 10.66
CA VAL A 170 21.43 -9.54 11.85
C VAL A 170 22.51 -10.55 11.45
N GLU A 171 22.21 -11.47 10.53
CA GLU A 171 23.18 -12.48 10.10
C GLU A 171 24.38 -11.87 9.37
N GLU A 172 24.16 -10.89 8.49
CA GLU A 172 25.23 -10.13 7.81
C GLU A 172 26.16 -9.45 8.82
N ARG A 173 25.60 -8.74 9.81
CA ARG A 173 26.38 -8.10 10.88
C ARG A 173 27.09 -9.12 11.77
N ARG A 174 26.47 -10.26 12.06
CA ARG A 174 27.07 -11.33 12.86
C ARG A 174 28.30 -11.89 12.14
N GLN A 175 28.21 -12.14 10.84
CA GLN A 175 29.34 -12.63 10.03
C GLN A 175 30.46 -11.60 9.95
N ALA A 176 30.14 -10.32 9.69
CA ALA A 176 31.12 -9.23 9.68
C ALA A 176 31.81 -9.03 11.05
N GLY A 177 31.08 -9.30 12.14
CA GLY A 177 31.56 -9.20 13.52
C GLY A 177 32.21 -10.48 14.07
N SER A 178 32.68 -11.40 13.22
CA SER A 178 33.31 -12.66 13.63
C SER A 178 32.44 -13.57 14.52
N GLY A 179 31.12 -13.51 14.35
CA GLY A 179 30.17 -14.37 15.05
C GLY A 179 29.60 -13.83 16.36
N HIS A 180 30.00 -12.61 16.78
CA HIS A 180 29.51 -12.02 18.03
C HIS A 180 28.03 -11.61 17.96
N TRP A 181 27.41 -11.51 19.14
CA TRP A 181 26.04 -11.03 19.28
C TRP A 181 25.87 -9.64 18.66
N VAL A 182 24.78 -9.44 17.91
CA VAL A 182 24.48 -8.18 17.23
C VAL A 182 23.60 -7.31 18.11
N THR A 183 24.02 -6.07 18.31
CA THR A 183 23.25 -5.04 19.01
C THR A 183 22.44 -4.19 18.02
N GLY A 184 21.38 -3.51 18.49
CA GLY A 184 20.53 -2.67 17.64
C GLY A 184 21.30 -1.60 16.86
N ASN A 185 22.32 -0.98 17.48
CA ASN A 185 23.16 0.02 16.81
C ASN A 185 24.04 -0.57 15.70
N GLN A 186 24.35 -1.87 15.75
CA GLN A 186 25.08 -2.55 14.69
C GLN A 186 24.15 -2.95 13.54
N LEU A 187 22.88 -3.28 13.83
CA LEU A 187 21.87 -3.58 12.82
C LEU A 187 21.63 -2.40 11.87
N MET A 188 21.59 -1.18 12.40
CA MET A 188 21.46 0.06 11.61
C MET A 188 22.66 0.34 10.68
N LYS A 189 23.76 -0.41 10.85
CA LYS A 189 24.96 -0.34 10.00
C LYS A 189 25.03 -1.51 9.02
N SER A 190 23.91 -2.18 8.77
CA SER A 190 23.84 -3.15 7.68
C SER A 190 24.08 -2.41 6.36
N ASP A 191 25.08 -2.86 5.61
CA ASP A 191 25.43 -2.24 4.33
C ASP A 191 24.45 -2.64 3.22
N GLY A 192 23.50 -3.54 3.51
CA GLY A 192 22.61 -4.14 2.52
C GLY A 192 23.38 -5.12 1.62
N GLY A 193 23.05 -5.16 0.33
CA GLY A 193 23.75 -5.97 -0.66
C GLY A 193 23.40 -7.47 -0.62
N PHE A 194 22.25 -7.81 -0.06
CA PHE A 194 21.75 -9.18 -0.05
C PHE A 194 20.34 -9.25 -0.64
N ASP A 195 20.09 -10.36 -1.33
CA ASP A 195 18.77 -10.70 -1.85
C ASP A 195 18.15 -11.77 -0.96
N PHE A 196 16.83 -11.78 -0.89
CA PHE A 196 16.10 -12.86 -0.24
C PHE A 196 14.77 -13.13 -0.95
N GLN A 197 14.34 -14.40 -0.88
CA GLN A 197 13.00 -14.77 -1.25
C GLN A 197 12.05 -14.24 -0.17
N GLY A 198 11.32 -13.18 -0.49
CA GLY A 198 10.20 -12.71 0.33
C GLY A 198 9.01 -13.66 0.21
N PHE A 199 7.91 -13.29 0.85
CA PHE A 199 6.73 -14.14 0.94
C PHE A 199 6.19 -14.56 -0.43
N ASN A 200 6.01 -13.60 -1.34
CA ASN A 200 5.51 -13.85 -2.70
C ASN A 200 6.35 -13.17 -3.80
N GLN A 201 7.41 -12.44 -3.43
CA GLN A 201 8.32 -11.78 -4.37
C GLN A 201 9.78 -11.87 -3.93
N VAL A 202 10.70 -11.87 -4.89
CA VAL A 202 12.14 -11.68 -4.62
C VAL A 202 12.37 -10.23 -4.18
N THR A 203 13.07 -10.05 -3.06
CA THR A 203 13.43 -8.72 -2.55
C THR A 203 14.94 -8.53 -2.69
N GLN A 204 15.32 -7.46 -3.40
CA GLN A 204 16.71 -7.07 -3.56
C GLN A 204 17.01 -5.86 -2.69
N ILE A 205 17.95 -6.02 -1.76
CA ILE A 205 18.43 -4.91 -0.93
C ILE A 205 19.71 -4.40 -1.56
N SER A 206 19.61 -3.25 -2.23
CA SER A 206 20.79 -2.58 -2.77
C SER A 206 21.76 -2.24 -1.66
N ALA A 207 23.06 -2.35 -1.94
CA ALA A 207 24.07 -1.86 -1.03
C ALA A 207 23.94 -0.34 -0.89
N LEU A 208 24.08 0.19 0.33
CA LEU A 208 24.20 1.62 0.51
C LEU A 208 25.49 2.07 -0.18
N ALA A 209 25.37 2.95 -1.18
CA ALA A 209 26.55 3.56 -1.80
C ALA A 209 27.33 4.33 -0.72
N SER A 210 28.60 3.97 -0.55
CA SER A 210 29.53 4.62 0.38
C SER A 210 30.08 5.92 -0.19
#